data_AF-A0A165TWM9-F1
#
_entry.id   AF-A0A165TWM9-F1
#
_cell.length_a   1.000
_cell.length_b   1.000
_cell.length_c   1.000
_cell.angle_alpha   90.00
_cell.angle_beta   90.00
_cell.angle_gamma   90.00
#
_symmetry.space_group_name_H-M   'P 1'
#
loop_
_entity.id
_entity.type
_entity.pdbx_description
1 polymer ?
#
loop_
_entity_poly.entity_id
_entity_poly.type
_entity_poly.pdbx_seq_one_letter_code
_entity_poly.pdbx_strand_id
1 'polypeptide(L)'
;MRQGAGTSVNELCEELLNTNPIGSIVTSCDTCNNINRTSIDKLSFNCYRPTHQTNNDDSQATSIKDWIVQNLSPEGTFQGVKCCRKDIQSITTLTKIPRILAFHVSNTDLLPDKNFTLQLKSKQKLNLRGLIYFGDFHFTSRFISKNGDIWFNDRMTTGRECRKEGNIESTNLADLLTCGTHTTTLLIYACG
;
A
#
# COMPACT_ATOMS: atom_id res chain seq x y z
N MET A 1 -23.16 -17.00 13.11
CA MET A 1 -22.97 -16.19 11.89
C MET A 1 -23.79 -14.91 12.03
N ARG A 2 -23.14 -13.75 12.16
CA ARG A 2 -23.83 -12.45 12.08
C ARG A 2 -23.87 -12.03 10.61
N GLN A 3 -25.06 -12.01 10.02
CA GLN A 3 -25.30 -11.30 8.77
C GLN A 3 -25.15 -9.79 9.05
N GLY A 4 -24.37 -9.06 8.27
CA GLY A 4 -24.38 -7.59 8.27
C GLY A 4 -23.08 -6.85 8.61
N ALA A 5 -21.94 -7.52 8.82
CA ALA A 5 -20.65 -6.83 8.72
C ALA A 5 -20.23 -6.85 7.25
N GLY A 6 -20.22 -5.69 6.58
CA GLY A 6 -19.63 -5.60 5.24
C GLY A 6 -18.18 -6.07 5.29
N THR A 7 -17.74 -6.83 4.28
CA THR A 7 -16.32 -7.20 4.12
C THR A 7 -15.51 -5.93 3.91
N SER A 8 -14.42 -5.78 4.66
CA SER A 8 -13.53 -4.63 4.43
C SER A 8 -12.90 -4.74 3.04
N VAL A 9 -12.71 -3.61 2.35
CA VAL A 9 -11.96 -3.61 1.09
C VAL A 9 -10.54 -4.16 1.28
N ASN A 10 -10.00 -4.05 2.49
CA ASN A 10 -8.75 -4.73 2.85
C ASN A 10 -8.84 -6.25 2.72
N GLU A 11 -9.78 -6.90 3.40
CA GLU A 11 -9.95 -8.36 3.33
C GLU A 11 -10.21 -8.84 1.89
N LEU A 12 -11.03 -8.09 1.14
CA LEU A 12 -11.28 -8.41 -0.27
C LEU A 12 -10.00 -8.27 -1.11
N CYS A 13 -9.21 -7.21 -0.90
CA CYS A 13 -7.95 -7.03 -1.60
C CYS A 13 -6.93 -8.10 -1.24
N GLU A 14 -6.84 -8.49 0.04
CA GLU A 14 -5.95 -9.56 0.48
C GLU A 14 -6.30 -10.90 -0.20
N GLU A 15 -7.59 -11.20 -0.38
CA GLU A 15 -8.03 -12.39 -1.09
C GLU A 15 -7.75 -12.31 -2.60
N LEU A 16 -8.10 -11.20 -3.24
CA LEU A 16 -7.90 -10.99 -4.68
C LEU A 16 -6.43 -10.90 -5.09
N LEU A 17 -5.57 -10.46 -4.18
CA LEU A 17 -4.14 -10.22 -4.41
C LEU A 17 -3.25 -11.26 -3.73
N ASN A 18 -3.80 -12.44 -3.47
CA ASN A 18 -3.04 -13.58 -3.00
C ASN A 18 -2.15 -14.14 -4.12
N THR A 19 -0.94 -14.57 -3.78
CA THR A 19 0.06 -15.04 -4.74
C THR A 19 0.94 -16.13 -4.13
N ASN A 20 1.64 -16.87 -4.98
CA ASN A 20 2.82 -17.60 -4.53
C ASN A 20 3.80 -16.63 -3.84
N PRO A 21 4.53 -17.08 -2.81
CA PRO A 21 5.44 -16.22 -2.05
C PRO A 21 6.38 -15.40 -2.94
N ILE A 22 6.38 -14.09 -2.71
CA ILE A 22 7.23 -13.09 -3.37
C ILE A 22 8.41 -12.67 -2.50
N GLY A 23 8.45 -13.08 -1.24
CA GLY A 23 9.47 -12.71 -0.27
C GLY A 23 9.26 -13.37 1.09
N SER A 24 9.96 -12.87 2.10
CA SER A 24 9.82 -13.31 3.48
C SER A 24 10.06 -12.17 4.47
N ILE A 25 9.43 -12.28 5.62
CA ILE A 25 9.72 -11.49 6.82
C ILE A 25 10.44 -12.40 7.81
N VAL A 26 11.59 -11.95 8.32
CA VAL A 26 12.37 -12.67 9.34
C VAL A 26 12.46 -11.81 10.59
N THR A 27 12.04 -12.35 11.73
CA THR A 27 12.17 -11.67 13.03
C THR A 27 13.15 -12.45 13.91
N SER A 28 14.05 -11.76 14.60
CA SER A 28 15.00 -12.36 15.54
C SER A 28 14.89 -11.72 16.92
N CYS A 29 14.87 -12.52 17.98
CA CYS A 29 14.88 -12.04 19.36
C CYS A 29 16.19 -12.41 20.06
N ASP A 30 17.01 -11.42 20.39
CA ASP A 30 18.32 -11.65 21.03
C ASP A 30 18.23 -12.09 22.50
N THR A 31 17.03 -12.03 23.10
CA THR A 31 16.82 -12.46 24.50
C THR A 31 16.54 -13.95 24.62
N CYS A 32 15.75 -14.52 23.71
CA CYS A 32 15.38 -15.94 23.74
C CYS A 32 15.91 -16.74 22.54
N ASN A 33 16.64 -16.09 21.62
CA ASN A 33 17.14 -16.63 20.36
C ASN A 33 16.04 -17.20 19.45
N ASN A 34 14.78 -16.80 19.65
CA ASN A 34 13.69 -17.22 18.79
C ASN A 34 13.81 -16.50 17.43
N ILE A 35 13.73 -17.28 16.36
CA ILE A 35 13.74 -16.80 14.97
C ILE A 35 12.46 -17.28 14.32
N ASN A 36 11.65 -16.35 13.84
CA ASN A 36 10.47 -16.67 13.03
C ASN A 36 10.68 -16.20 11.61
N ARG A 37 10.15 -16.98 10.66
CA ARG A 37 10.15 -16.66 9.24
C ARG A 37 8.73 -16.85 8.70
N THR A 38 8.21 -15.82 8.06
CA THR A 38 6.89 -15.83 7.42
C THR A 38 7.04 -15.48 5.95
N SER A 39 6.28 -16.15 5.07
CA SER A 39 6.22 -15.80 3.65
C SER A 39 5.48 -14.47 3.44
N ILE A 40 5.89 -13.73 2.41
CA ILE A 40 5.09 -12.63 1.85
C ILE A 40 4.36 -13.22 0.65
N ASP A 41 3.10 -13.58 0.82
CA ASP A 41 2.22 -14.18 -0.19
C ASP A 41 1.06 -13.25 -0.59
N LYS A 42 1.06 -12.02 -0.08
CA LYS A 42 0.10 -10.97 -0.45
C LYS A 42 0.80 -9.85 -1.23
N LEU A 43 0.10 -9.29 -2.22
CA LEU A 43 0.57 -8.12 -2.97
C LEU A 43 0.09 -6.80 -2.36
N SER A 44 -0.61 -6.85 -1.23
CA SER A 44 -1.07 -5.69 -0.46
C SER A 44 -0.18 -5.43 0.75
N PHE A 45 0.09 -4.15 1.01
CA PHE A 45 0.83 -3.68 2.17
C PHE A 45 -0.02 -2.67 2.95
N ASN A 46 -0.05 -2.84 4.28
CA ASN A 46 -0.70 -1.89 5.17
C ASN A 46 0.28 -0.78 5.55
N CYS A 47 0.00 0.43 5.06
CA CYS A 47 0.75 1.61 5.46
C CYS A 47 0.19 2.13 6.78
N TYR A 48 0.95 1.97 7.86
CA TYR A 48 0.56 2.49 9.17
C TYR A 48 1.13 3.90 9.38
N ARG A 49 0.39 4.74 10.08
CA ARG A 49 0.95 5.94 10.71
C ARG A 49 1.78 5.47 11.92
N PRO A 50 3.07 5.81 12.04
CA PRO A 50 3.86 5.44 13.22
C PRO A 50 3.19 6.01 14.48
N THR A 51 2.79 5.15 15.41
CA THR A 51 2.12 5.59 16.65
C THR A 51 3.11 6.09 17.71
N HIS A 52 4.42 5.90 17.50
CA HIS A 52 5.48 6.37 18.38
C HIS A 52 6.41 7.29 17.60
N GLN A 53 6.29 8.60 17.84
CA GLN A 53 7.39 9.54 17.63
C GLN A 53 8.47 9.19 18.66
N THR A 54 9.48 8.42 18.28
CA THR A 54 10.73 8.45 19.02
C THR A 54 11.38 9.79 18.73
N ASN A 55 11.68 10.57 19.77
CA ASN A 55 12.19 11.95 19.73
C ASN A 55 13.54 12.14 19.01
N ASN A 56 13.99 11.17 18.22
CA ASN A 56 15.23 11.20 17.46
C ASN A 56 14.91 10.93 15.99
N ASP A 57 14.78 12.00 15.21
CA ASP A 57 15.21 12.16 13.81
C ASP A 57 14.84 11.13 12.72
N ASP A 58 13.94 10.17 12.97
CA ASP A 58 13.43 9.32 11.89
C ASP A 58 12.39 10.10 11.08
N SER A 59 12.81 10.56 9.89
CA SER A 59 11.96 11.28 8.94
C SER A 59 10.71 10.44 8.64
N GLN A 60 9.54 10.89 9.09
CA GLN A 60 8.27 10.23 8.79
C GLN A 60 8.12 10.08 7.27
N ALA A 61 7.76 8.88 6.79
CA ALA A 61 7.49 8.69 5.36
C ALA A 61 6.44 9.69 4.87
N THR A 62 6.76 10.40 3.78
CA THR A 62 5.87 11.41 3.18
C THR A 62 5.19 10.89 1.90
N SER A 63 5.76 9.84 1.31
CA SER A 63 5.29 9.21 0.07
C SER A 63 5.31 7.68 0.17
N ILE A 64 4.65 7.01 -0.79
CA ILE A 64 4.70 5.55 -0.92
C ILE A 64 6.13 5.06 -1.13
N LYS A 65 6.94 5.78 -1.91
CA LYS A 65 8.35 5.46 -2.12
C LYS A 65 9.14 5.54 -0.82
N ASP A 66 8.93 6.56 0.01
CA ASP A 66 9.58 6.66 1.32
C ASP A 66 9.15 5.51 2.22
N TRP A 67 7.85 5.19 2.23
CA TRP A 67 7.32 4.08 3.01
C TRP A 67 7.97 2.75 2.60
N ILE A 68 8.14 2.51 1.29
CA ILE A 68 8.83 1.34 0.74
C ILE A 68 10.27 1.29 1.24
N VAL A 69 11.00 2.40 1.14
CA VAL A 69 12.41 2.48 1.59
C VAL A 69 12.50 2.16 3.07
N GLN A 70 11.61 2.71 3.89
CA GLN A 70 11.61 2.46 5.32
C GLN A 70 11.25 1.01 5.63
N ASN A 71 10.15 0.47 5.08
CA ASN A 71 9.56 -0.80 5.54
C ASN A 71 10.05 -2.05 4.80
N LEU A 72 10.63 -1.88 3.61
CA LEU A 72 11.20 -2.97 2.81
C LEU A 72 12.73 -2.87 2.74
N SER A 73 13.37 -2.05 3.58
CA SER A 73 14.83 -1.98 3.68
C SER A 73 15.42 -3.33 4.13
N PRO A 74 16.51 -3.80 3.49
CA PRO A 74 17.24 -4.98 3.96
C PRO A 74 17.89 -4.77 5.33
N GLU A 75 18.02 -3.52 5.81
CA GLU A 75 18.54 -3.19 7.14
C GLU A 75 17.55 -3.54 8.26
N GLY A 76 16.29 -3.86 7.92
CA GLY A 76 15.26 -4.25 8.87
C GLY A 76 14.59 -3.08 9.58
N THR A 77 13.39 -3.34 10.10
CA THR A 77 12.55 -2.36 10.80
C THR A 77 11.95 -2.95 12.07
N PHE A 78 11.68 -2.10 13.06
CA PHE A 78 10.90 -2.48 14.23
C PHE A 78 9.41 -2.30 13.92
N GLN A 79 8.74 -3.37 13.51
CA GLN A 79 7.31 -3.34 13.12
C GLN A 79 6.39 -4.01 14.14
N GLY A 80 6.18 -3.43 15.32
CA GLY A 80 5.14 -3.86 16.27
C GLY A 80 5.21 -5.33 16.74
N VAL A 81 6.24 -6.09 16.32
CA VAL A 81 6.47 -7.47 16.71
C VAL A 81 7.13 -7.45 18.07
N LYS A 82 6.49 -8.10 19.04
CA LYS A 82 6.98 -8.19 20.41
C LYS A 82 7.40 -9.62 20.73
N CYS A 83 8.59 -9.75 21.33
CA CYS A 83 9.05 -10.99 21.94
C CYS A 83 9.77 -10.65 23.25
N CYS A 84 9.60 -11.48 24.28
CA CYS A 84 10.18 -11.21 25.61
C CYS A 84 9.85 -9.80 26.16
N ARG A 85 8.65 -9.28 25.85
CA ARG A 85 8.17 -7.93 26.20
C ARG A 85 8.98 -6.76 25.60
N LYS A 86 9.80 -7.04 24.59
CA LYS A 86 10.57 -6.04 23.84
C LYS A 86 10.13 -6.04 22.37
N ASP A 87 10.23 -4.88 21.73
CA ASP A 87 10.11 -4.80 20.28
C ASP A 87 11.33 -5.45 19.63
N ILE A 88 11.11 -6.25 18.60
CA ILE A 88 12.17 -6.96 17.89
C ILE A 88 12.27 -6.51 16.43
N GLN A 89 13.48 -6.56 15.90
CA GLN A 89 13.76 -6.19 14.54
C GLN A 89 13.19 -7.24 13.57
N SER A 90 12.54 -6.76 12.51
CA SER A 90 11.95 -7.54 11.44
C SER A 90 12.62 -7.15 10.12
N ILE A 91 13.21 -8.11 9.43
CA ILE A 91 13.81 -7.90 8.11
C ILE A 91 12.83 -8.40 7.06
N THR A 92 12.34 -7.48 6.25
CA THR A 92 11.45 -7.78 5.12
C THR A 92 12.27 -7.86 3.85
N THR A 93 12.24 -9.01 3.18
CA THR A 93 13.02 -9.23 1.96
C THR A 93 12.12 -9.73 0.85
N LEU A 94 12.08 -8.98 -0.26
CA LEU A 94 11.49 -9.46 -1.50
C LEU A 94 12.49 -10.34 -2.26
N THR A 95 12.00 -11.40 -2.88
CA THR A 95 12.76 -12.30 -3.76
C THR A 95 12.28 -12.24 -5.22
N LYS A 96 11.06 -11.75 -5.44
CA LYS A 96 10.45 -11.51 -6.75
C LYS A 96 9.80 -10.13 -6.76
N ILE A 97 9.86 -9.44 -7.89
CA ILE A 97 9.10 -8.20 -8.08
C ILE A 97 7.72 -8.57 -8.65
N PRO A 98 6.63 -8.29 -7.92
CA PRO A 98 5.30 -8.52 -8.46
C PRO A 98 4.94 -7.46 -9.51
N ARG A 99 4.05 -7.84 -10.43
CA ARG A 99 3.56 -6.98 -11.52
C ARG A 99 2.50 -5.97 -11.05
N ILE A 100 1.92 -6.19 -9.89
CA ILE A 100 0.94 -5.34 -9.23
C ILE A 100 1.26 -5.29 -7.73
N LEU A 101 1.08 -4.12 -7.12
CA LEU A 101 1.17 -3.88 -5.68
C LEU A 101 0.02 -2.99 -5.24
N ALA A 102 -0.49 -3.25 -4.05
CA ALA A 102 -1.49 -2.41 -3.41
C ALA A 102 -0.97 -1.87 -2.07
N PHE A 103 -1.27 -0.62 -1.77
CA PHE A 103 -0.90 0.04 -0.53
C PHE A 103 -2.15 0.58 0.14
N HIS A 104 -2.49 0.05 1.31
CA HIS A 104 -3.58 0.55 2.13
C HIS A 104 -3.10 1.79 2.87
N VAL A 105 -3.65 2.95 2.50
CA VAL A 105 -3.21 4.27 2.98
C VAL A 105 -4.26 4.97 3.84
N SER A 106 -5.27 4.22 4.27
CA SER A 106 -6.36 4.74 5.12
C SER A 106 -5.78 5.37 6.40
N ASN A 107 -6.21 6.58 6.72
CA ASN A 107 -5.75 7.34 7.89
C ASN A 107 -4.24 7.69 7.87
N THR A 108 -3.62 7.72 6.69
CA THR A 108 -2.25 8.21 6.50
C THR A 108 -2.24 9.50 5.69
N ASP A 109 -1.15 10.26 5.80
CA ASP A 109 -0.90 11.46 5.00
C ASP A 109 0.08 11.15 3.84
N LEU A 110 0.23 9.86 3.48
CA LEU A 110 1.17 9.42 2.46
C LEU A 110 0.71 9.85 1.07
N LEU A 111 1.55 10.62 0.38
CA LEU A 111 1.31 10.99 -1.00
C LEU A 111 1.59 9.81 -1.94
N PRO A 112 0.77 9.61 -2.97
CA PRO A 112 1.08 8.65 -4.01
C PRO A 112 2.25 9.17 -4.85
N ASP A 113 3.24 8.33 -5.14
CA ASP A 113 4.17 8.60 -6.24
C ASP A 113 3.50 8.30 -7.58
N LYS A 114 3.78 9.10 -8.62
CA LYS A 114 3.35 8.77 -10.00
C LYS A 114 3.86 7.39 -10.42
N ASN A 115 5.09 7.09 -10.02
CA ASN A 115 5.76 5.83 -10.28
C ASN A 115 6.97 5.67 -9.36
N PHE A 116 7.38 4.43 -9.17
CA PHE A 116 8.67 4.08 -8.58
C PHE A 116 9.24 2.85 -9.29
N THR A 117 10.51 2.54 -8.99
CA THR A 117 11.17 1.36 -9.55
C THR A 117 11.69 0.49 -8.43
N LEU A 118 11.29 -0.78 -8.45
CA LEU A 118 11.89 -1.80 -7.60
C LEU A 118 13.05 -2.45 -8.34
N GLN A 119 14.15 -2.67 -7.61
CA GLN A 119 15.37 -3.28 -8.12
C GLN A 119 15.70 -4.50 -7.28
N LEU A 120 15.64 -5.67 -7.91
CA LEU A 120 16.22 -6.91 -7.39
C LEU A 120 17.24 -7.40 -8.43
N LYS A 121 17.24 -8.69 -8.78
CA LYS A 121 17.98 -9.21 -9.96
C LYS A 121 17.52 -8.55 -11.26
N SER A 122 16.24 -8.18 -11.33
CA SER A 122 15.63 -7.42 -12.42
C SER A 122 15.18 -6.05 -11.94
N LYS A 123 15.00 -5.12 -12.88
CA LYS A 123 14.43 -3.79 -12.64
C LYS A 123 12.98 -3.78 -13.13
N GLN A 124 12.05 -3.28 -12.32
CA GLN A 124 10.65 -3.13 -12.72
C GLN A 124 10.11 -1.77 -12.28
N LYS A 125 9.71 -0.96 -13.27
CA LYS A 125 8.94 0.27 -13.04
C LYS A 125 7.48 -0.10 -12.77
N LEU A 126 6.94 0.48 -11.71
CA LEU A 126 5.55 0.38 -11.30
C LEU A 126 4.95 1.78 -11.34
N ASN A 127 3.84 1.95 -12.05
CA ASN A 127 3.15 3.24 -12.16
C ASN A 127 1.87 3.19 -11.34
N LEU A 128 1.43 4.32 -10.80
CA LEU A 128 0.13 4.44 -10.18
C LEU A 128 -0.95 4.17 -11.24
N ARG A 129 -1.83 3.20 -10.98
CA ARG A 129 -2.86 2.74 -11.92
C ARG A 129 -4.26 2.78 -11.36
N GLY A 130 -4.42 2.71 -10.05
CA GLY A 130 -5.74 2.70 -9.42
C GLY A 130 -5.71 3.38 -8.07
N LEU A 131 -6.83 4.02 -7.74
CA LEU A 131 -7.12 4.59 -6.44
C LEU A 131 -8.54 4.15 -6.07
N ILE A 132 -8.70 3.65 -4.85
CA ILE A 132 -10.01 3.34 -4.28
C ILE A 132 -10.25 4.31 -3.13
N TYR A 133 -11.41 4.95 -3.16
CA TYR A 133 -11.85 5.91 -2.17
C TYR A 133 -13.00 5.34 -1.37
N PHE A 134 -13.09 5.73 -0.10
CA PHE A 134 -14.21 5.40 0.77
C PHE A 134 -14.73 6.66 1.45
N GLY A 135 -16.04 6.79 1.53
CA GLY A 135 -16.76 7.87 2.19
C GLY A 135 -18.25 7.61 2.11
N ASP A 136 -19.04 8.11 3.06
CA ASP A 136 -20.50 7.98 3.02
C ASP A 136 -21.02 6.54 2.80
N PHE A 137 -20.33 5.56 3.38
CA PHE A 137 -20.60 4.11 3.23
C PHE A 137 -20.55 3.60 1.78
N HIS A 138 -19.85 4.30 0.90
CA HIS A 138 -19.73 4.00 -0.52
C HIS A 138 -18.27 3.98 -0.98
N PHE A 139 -17.96 3.09 -1.92
CA PHE A 139 -16.64 3.04 -2.54
C PHE A 139 -16.71 3.65 -3.94
N THR A 140 -15.75 4.51 -4.24
CA THR A 140 -15.55 5.05 -5.58
C THR A 140 -14.12 4.80 -6.03
N SER A 141 -13.86 4.98 -7.32
CA SER A 141 -12.56 4.66 -7.87
C SER A 141 -12.10 5.65 -8.92
N ARG A 142 -10.78 5.82 -8.98
CA ARG A 142 -10.11 6.38 -10.14
C ARG A 142 -9.14 5.34 -10.70
N PHE A 143 -9.05 5.24 -12.01
CA PHE A 143 -7.99 4.50 -12.67
C PHE A 143 -7.21 5.40 -13.63
N ILE A 144 -5.93 5.08 -13.81
CA ILE A 144 -5.00 5.88 -14.59
C ILE A 144 -4.53 5.06 -15.78
N SER A 145 -4.96 5.48 -16.96
CA SER A 145 -4.63 4.83 -18.22
C SER A 145 -3.14 4.92 -18.54
N LYS A 146 -2.67 4.14 -19.53
CA LYS A 146 -1.26 4.18 -19.98
C LYS A 146 -0.81 5.57 -20.41
N ASN A 147 -1.71 6.39 -20.94
CA ASN A 147 -1.44 7.75 -21.39
C ASN A 147 -1.50 8.78 -20.25
N GLY A 148 -1.70 8.35 -19.01
CA GLY A 148 -1.83 9.21 -17.84
C GLY A 148 -3.24 9.74 -17.61
N ASP A 149 -4.20 9.49 -18.50
CA ASP A 149 -5.58 9.95 -18.29
C ASP A 149 -6.20 9.33 -17.04
N ILE A 150 -6.81 10.18 -16.22
CA ILE A 150 -7.50 9.82 -14.98
C ILE A 150 -8.99 9.67 -15.31
N TRP A 151 -9.54 8.53 -14.92
CA TRP A 151 -10.93 8.15 -15.17
C TRP A 151 -11.60 7.78 -13.85
N PHE A 152 -12.75 8.41 -13.57
CA PHE A 152 -13.54 8.20 -12.37
C PHE A 152 -14.74 7.29 -12.62
N ASN A 153 -15.06 6.45 -11.64
CA ASN A 153 -16.25 5.62 -11.61
C ASN A 153 -16.74 5.41 -10.17
N ASP A 154 -18.00 5.76 -9.90
CA ASP A 154 -18.66 5.55 -8.61
C ASP A 154 -19.73 4.46 -8.65
N ARG A 155 -19.98 3.84 -9.80
CA ARG A 155 -21.09 2.90 -10.09
C ARG A 155 -22.51 3.42 -9.83
N MET A 156 -22.69 4.44 -9.01
CA MET A 156 -23.97 4.99 -8.60
C MET A 156 -24.49 6.02 -9.60
N THR A 157 -23.66 7.00 -9.96
CA THR A 157 -23.99 8.01 -10.97
C THR A 157 -23.43 7.65 -12.34
N THR A 158 -22.24 7.04 -12.38
CA THR A 158 -21.57 6.69 -13.65
C THR A 158 -22.01 5.34 -14.22
N GLY A 159 -22.65 4.49 -13.41
CA GLY A 159 -23.11 3.16 -13.83
C GLY A 159 -21.97 2.28 -14.37
N ARG A 160 -22.01 1.97 -15.68
CA ARG A 160 -20.96 1.19 -16.35
C ARG A 160 -19.89 2.05 -17.03
N GLU A 161 -20.12 3.34 -17.13
CA GLU A 161 -19.24 4.27 -17.80
C GLU A 161 -18.23 4.88 -16.82
N CYS A 162 -17.13 5.38 -17.38
CA CYS A 162 -16.11 6.09 -16.63
C CYS A 162 -16.01 7.51 -17.19
N ARG A 163 -15.90 8.49 -16.29
CA ARG A 163 -15.77 9.90 -16.67
C ARG A 163 -14.30 10.29 -16.65
N LYS A 164 -13.80 10.89 -17.73
CA LYS A 164 -12.45 11.49 -17.75
C LYS A 164 -12.42 12.74 -16.88
N GLU A 165 -11.49 12.81 -15.94
CA GLU A 165 -11.34 13.94 -15.00
C GLU A 165 -10.07 14.76 -15.24
N GLY A 166 -9.05 14.17 -15.88
CA GLY A 166 -7.80 14.88 -16.13
C GLY A 166 -6.68 13.97 -16.58
N ASN A 167 -5.44 14.41 -16.34
CA ASN A 167 -4.24 13.65 -16.62
C ASN A 167 -3.27 13.73 -15.42
N ILE A 168 -2.66 12.61 -15.07
CA ILE A 168 -1.74 12.51 -13.91
C ILE A 168 -0.55 13.46 -14.03
N GLU A 169 -0.15 13.85 -15.25
CA GLU A 169 0.99 14.73 -15.42
C GLU A 169 0.73 16.16 -14.97
N SER A 170 -0.50 16.65 -15.17
CA SER A 170 -0.92 18.00 -14.79
C SER A 170 -1.67 18.07 -13.45
N THR A 171 -1.96 16.93 -12.83
CA THR A 171 -2.73 16.85 -11.58
C THR A 171 -1.77 16.88 -10.39
N ASN A 172 -2.09 17.66 -9.35
CA ASN A 172 -1.36 17.61 -8.09
C ASN A 172 -1.67 16.27 -7.38
N LEU A 173 -0.63 15.56 -6.95
CA LEU A 173 -0.77 14.23 -6.31
C LEU A 173 -1.55 14.30 -4.99
N ALA A 174 -1.51 15.43 -4.28
CA ALA A 174 -2.31 15.64 -3.08
C ALA A 174 -3.82 15.65 -3.38
N ASP A 175 -4.23 16.18 -4.54
CA ASP A 175 -5.64 16.22 -4.96
C ASP A 175 -6.18 14.81 -5.22
N LEU A 176 -5.30 13.84 -5.51
CA LEU A 176 -5.67 12.43 -5.68
C LEU A 176 -6.01 11.73 -4.37
N LEU A 177 -5.72 12.31 -3.20
CA LEU A 177 -6.06 11.73 -1.91
C LEU A 177 -7.54 11.87 -1.53
N THR A 178 -8.28 12.72 -2.25
CA THR A 178 -9.71 12.94 -2.00
C THR A 178 -10.52 12.89 -3.29
N CYS A 179 -11.79 12.53 -3.16
CA CYS A 179 -12.77 12.56 -4.22
C CYS A 179 -14.13 12.97 -3.64
N GLY A 180 -14.42 14.28 -3.67
CA GLY A 180 -15.57 14.83 -2.96
C GLY A 180 -15.42 14.62 -1.45
N THR A 181 -16.38 13.93 -0.84
CA THR A 181 -16.37 13.56 0.59
C THR A 181 -15.56 12.29 0.89
N HIS A 182 -15.06 11.59 -0.14
CA HIS A 182 -14.38 10.31 0.02
C HIS A 182 -12.87 10.50 0.11
N THR A 183 -12.20 9.69 0.93
CA THR A 183 -10.74 9.70 1.09
C THR A 183 -10.13 8.42 0.52
N THR A 184 -8.90 8.53 0.01
CA THR A 184 -8.20 7.36 -0.56
C THR A 184 -7.90 6.34 0.53
N THR A 185 -8.28 5.09 0.26
CA THR A 185 -8.04 3.94 1.14
C THR A 185 -7.02 2.98 0.57
N LEU A 186 -6.95 2.87 -0.76
CA LEU A 186 -6.04 1.98 -1.47
C LEU A 186 -5.40 2.67 -2.67
N LEU A 187 -4.09 2.51 -2.80
CA LEU A 187 -3.34 2.85 -4.00
C LEU A 187 -2.89 1.57 -4.69
N ILE A 188 -3.10 1.49 -6.01
CA ILE A 188 -2.72 0.33 -6.82
C ILE A 188 -1.66 0.75 -7.82
N TYR A 189 -0.53 0.07 -7.77
CA TYR A 189 0.59 0.23 -8.68
C TYR A 189 0.72 -1.01 -9.56
N ALA A 190 0.93 -0.82 -10.86
CA ALA A 190 1.17 -1.95 -11.77
C ALA A 190 2.20 -1.62 -12.85
N CYS A 191 2.82 -2.68 -13.38
CA CYS A 191 3.75 -2.58 -14.48
C CYS A 191 3.03 -2.61 -15.84
N GLY A 192 3.56 -1.85 -16.81
CA GLY A 192 3.10 -1.83 -18.20
C GLY A 192 2.36 -0.57 -18.62
#